data_AF-A0A9X1WGE8-F1
#
_entry.id   AF-A0A9X1WGE8-F1
#
_cell.length_a   1.000
_cell.length_b   1.000
_cell.length_c   1.000
_cell.angle_alpha   90.00
_cell.angle_beta   90.00
_cell.angle_gamma   90.00
#
_symmetry.space_group_name_H-M   'P 1'
#
loop_
_entity.id
_entity.type
_entity.pdbx_description
1 polymer ?
#
loop_
_entity_poly.entity_id
_entity_poly.type
_entity_poly.pdbx_seq_one_letter_code
_entity_poly.pdbx_strand_id
1 'polypeptide(L)'
;NIPCNVLNGIKITRLYAKRMQIEESFRDLKSPAYGLALRHNRTRCTKRIDILLLMALMAEIIMWWNGLIAMQAKWHYDFQANTIKHRRVLSIPRLGREVRCHRRYRIQESQYHWAMVEYQRLTHTCGLGEL
;
A
#
# COMPACT_ATOMS: atom_id res chain seq x y z
N ASN A 1 -12.93 -22.48 12.72
CA ASN A 1 -13.96 -22.25 13.77
C ASN A 1 -14.26 -20.77 13.88
N ILE A 2 -15.17 -20.27 13.03
CA ILE A 2 -15.71 -18.91 13.18
C ILE A 2 -17.03 -19.07 13.93
N PRO A 3 -17.21 -18.44 15.10
CA PRO A 3 -18.44 -18.57 15.86
C PRO A 3 -19.59 -17.87 15.10
N CYS A 4 -20.64 -18.63 14.77
CA CYS A 4 -21.77 -18.17 13.95
C CYS A 4 -22.58 -17.03 14.57
N ASN A 5 -22.42 -16.79 15.88
CA ASN A 5 -23.11 -15.72 16.62
C ASN A 5 -22.39 -14.36 16.56
N VAL A 6 -21.13 -14.30 16.09
CA VAL A 6 -20.34 -13.04 16.04
C VAL A 6 -20.27 -12.45 14.63
N LEU A 7 -20.20 -13.30 13.60
CA LEU A 7 -19.94 -12.86 12.22
C LEU A 7 -21.03 -13.31 11.25
N ASN A 8 -21.74 -12.34 10.67
CA ASN A 8 -22.68 -12.57 9.57
C ASN A 8 -21.94 -13.09 8.32
N GLY A 9 -22.57 -13.94 7.51
CA GLY A 9 -22.02 -14.48 6.26
C GLY A 9 -21.45 -13.42 5.31
N ILE A 10 -22.05 -12.23 5.25
CA ILE A 10 -21.51 -11.11 4.45
C ILE A 10 -20.13 -10.65 4.97
N LYS A 11 -19.95 -10.58 6.30
CA LYS A 11 -18.66 -10.20 6.91
C LYS A 11 -17.60 -11.26 6.64
N ILE A 12 -17.96 -12.54 6.71
CA ILE A 12 -17.07 -13.65 6.39
C ILE A 12 -16.58 -13.56 4.94
N THR A 13 -17.48 -13.33 3.98
CA THR A 13 -17.12 -13.18 2.56
C THR A 13 -16.20 -11.99 2.33
N ARG A 14 -16.43 -10.85 3.00
CA ARG A 14 -15.55 -9.66 2.91
C ARG A 14 -14.16 -9.92 3.48
N LEU A 15 -14.06 -10.59 4.64
CA LEU A 15 -12.78 -10.99 5.21
C LEU A 15 -12.03 -11.94 4.27
N TYR A 16 -12.74 -12.91 3.68
CA TYR A 16 -12.12 -13.85 2.75
C TYR A 16 -11.62 -13.17 1.47
N ALA A 17 -12.31 -12.13 0.98
CA ALA A 17 -11.87 -11.34 -0.17
C ALA A 17 -10.49 -10.67 0.06
N LYS A 18 -10.13 -10.35 1.31
CA LYS A 18 -8.79 -9.80 1.65
C LYS A 18 -7.66 -10.77 1.34
N ARG A 19 -7.92 -12.09 1.27
CA ARG A 19 -6.90 -13.09 0.88
C ARG A 19 -6.34 -12.82 -0.52
N MET A 20 -7.21 -12.48 -1.48
CA MET A 20 -6.78 -12.15 -2.85
C MET A 20 -5.88 -10.91 -2.86
N GLN A 21 -6.22 -9.89 -2.06
CA GLN A 21 -5.42 -8.67 -1.93
C GLN A 21 -4.01 -8.95 -1.39
N ILE A 22 -3.88 -9.89 -0.44
CA ILE A 22 -2.59 -10.33 0.10
C ILE A 22 -1.76 -11.03 -1.00
N GLU A 23 -2.37 -11.93 -1.76
CA GLU A 23 -1.71 -12.65 -2.85
C GLU A 23 -1.22 -11.70 -3.96
N GLU A 24 -2.03 -10.70 -4.32
CA GLU A 24 -1.63 -9.63 -5.25
C GLU A 24 -0.45 -8.82 -4.71
N SER A 25 -0.48 -8.44 -3.43
CA SER A 25 0.62 -7.70 -2.81
C SER A 25 1.93 -8.50 -2.83
N PHE A 26 1.89 -9.81 -2.56
CA PHE A 26 3.06 -10.68 -2.70
C PHE A 26 3.54 -10.83 -4.15
N ARG A 27 2.62 -10.84 -5.11
CA ARG A 27 2.95 -10.90 -6.54
C ARG A 27 3.65 -9.63 -7.00
N ASP A 28 3.15 -8.47 -6.58
CA ASP A 28 3.71 -7.16 -6.88
C ASP A 28 5.09 -6.99 -6.27
N LEU A 29 5.27 -7.35 -4.99
CA LEU A 29 6.55 -7.33 -4.31
C LEU A 29 7.65 -8.09 -5.09
N LYS A 30 7.29 -9.24 -5.67
CA LYS A 30 8.19 -10.07 -6.49
C LYS A 30 8.39 -9.50 -7.89
N SER A 31 7.43 -8.75 -8.42
CA SER A 31 7.42 -8.26 -9.79
C SER A 31 8.49 -7.18 -10.02
N PRO A 32 9.32 -7.31 -11.07
CA PRO A 32 10.25 -6.24 -11.46
C PRO A 32 9.56 -4.99 -12.02
N ALA A 33 8.43 -5.16 -12.71
CA ALA A 33 7.75 -4.04 -13.37
C ALA A 33 6.87 -3.24 -12.39
N TYR A 34 6.29 -3.94 -11.41
CA TYR A 34 5.22 -3.37 -10.60
C TYR A 34 5.61 -3.08 -9.14
N GLY A 35 6.59 -3.80 -8.57
CA GLY A 35 7.03 -3.61 -7.18
C GLY A 35 8.55 -3.55 -7.04
N LEU A 36 9.11 -4.32 -6.10
CA LEU A 36 10.50 -4.19 -5.64
C LEU A 36 11.44 -5.23 -6.26
N ALA A 37 11.02 -5.90 -7.34
CA ALA A 37 11.82 -6.83 -8.11
C ALA A 37 12.46 -7.97 -7.30
N LEU A 38 11.88 -8.40 -6.16
CA LEU A 38 12.50 -9.42 -5.31
C LEU A 38 12.76 -10.75 -6.03
N ARG A 39 12.04 -11.06 -7.13
CA ARG A 39 12.32 -12.24 -7.97
C ARG A 39 13.71 -12.21 -8.62
N HIS A 40 14.30 -11.02 -8.81
CA HIS A 40 15.65 -10.86 -9.35
C HIS A 40 16.72 -11.09 -8.28
N ASN A 41 16.32 -11.25 -7.03
CA ASN A 41 17.25 -11.64 -6.00
C ASN A 41 17.69 -13.09 -6.22
N ARG A 42 18.98 -13.29 -6.50
CA ARG A 42 19.57 -14.62 -6.75
C ARG A 42 20.05 -15.31 -5.47
N THR A 43 19.77 -14.77 -4.28
CA THR A 43 20.21 -15.37 -3.02
C THR A 43 19.34 -16.57 -2.65
N ARG A 44 19.98 -17.61 -2.11
CA ARG A 44 19.31 -18.74 -1.42
C ARG A 44 19.50 -18.69 0.09
N CYS A 45 20.28 -17.73 0.59
CA CYS A 45 20.51 -17.56 2.03
C CYS A 45 19.29 -16.88 2.66
N THR A 46 18.64 -17.57 3.60
CA THR A 46 17.46 -17.09 4.34
C THR A 46 17.73 -15.77 5.05
N LYS A 47 18.86 -15.65 5.78
CA LYS A 47 19.27 -14.41 6.46
C LYS A 47 19.32 -13.20 5.52
N ARG A 48 19.77 -13.41 4.27
CA ARG A 48 19.82 -12.33 3.28
C ARG A 48 18.42 -11.97 2.78
N ILE A 49 17.54 -12.96 2.60
CA ILE A 49 16.12 -12.72 2.25
C ILE A 49 15.44 -11.91 3.35
N ASP A 50 15.67 -12.24 4.63
CA ASP A 50 15.08 -11.53 5.76
C ASP A 50 15.45 -10.04 5.73
N ILE A 51 16.72 -9.72 5.49
CA ILE A 51 17.20 -8.33 5.37
C ILE A 51 16.55 -7.63 4.15
N LEU A 52 16.39 -8.33 3.02
CA LEU A 52 15.77 -7.76 1.83
C LEU A 52 14.27 -7.51 2.02
N LEU A 53 13.58 -8.40 2.74
CA LEU A 53 12.18 -8.21 3.12
C LEU A 53 12.03 -7.03 4.07
N LEU A 54 12.95 -6.85 5.02
CA LEU A 54 12.97 -5.69 5.90
C LEU A 54 13.16 -4.39 5.13
N MET A 55 14.15 -4.34 4.23
CA MET A 55 14.36 -3.16 3.36
C MET A 55 13.15 -2.89 2.48
N ALA A 56 12.53 -3.94 1.94
CA ALA A 56 11.34 -3.83 1.13
C ALA A 56 10.14 -3.26 1.93
N LEU A 57 9.93 -3.75 3.15
CA LEU A 57 8.91 -3.24 4.06
C LEU A 57 9.13 -1.75 4.35
N MET A 58 10.36 -1.34 4.68
CA MET A 58 10.68 0.07 4.93
C MET A 58 10.43 0.94 3.70
N ALA A 59 10.84 0.48 2.52
CA ALA A 59 10.59 1.18 1.26
C ALA A 59 9.08 1.33 0.98
N GLU A 60 8.30 0.28 1.24
CA GLU A 60 6.86 0.29 1.04
C GLU A 60 6.15 1.26 2.00
N ILE A 61 6.57 1.34 3.27
CA ILE A 61 6.07 2.34 4.24
C ILE A 61 6.34 3.76 3.73
N ILE A 62 7.53 4.02 3.20
CA ILE A 62 7.86 5.33 2.63
C ILE A 62 6.98 5.64 1.41
N MET A 63 6.75 4.66 0.53
CA MET A 63 5.82 4.81 -0.59
C MET A 63 4.39 5.09 -0.13
N TRP A 64 3.95 4.47 0.98
CA TRP A 64 2.67 4.76 1.63
C TRP A 64 2.59 6.22 2.07
N TRP A 65 3.59 6.74 2.80
CA TRP A 65 3.60 8.14 3.22
C TRP A 65 3.51 9.09 2.04
N ASN A 66 4.33 8.87 1.01
CA ASN A 66 4.28 9.68 -0.21
C ASN A 66 2.90 9.63 -0.88
N GLY A 67 2.26 8.46 -0.92
CA GLY A 67 0.94 8.27 -1.49
C GLY A 67 -0.18 8.94 -0.68
N LEU A 68 -0.10 8.92 0.65
CA LEU A 68 -1.03 9.62 1.54
C LEU A 68 -0.95 11.14 1.35
N ILE A 69 0.27 11.67 1.26
CA ILE A 69 0.50 13.10 0.99
C ILE A 69 -0.07 13.48 -0.37
N ALA A 70 0.18 12.67 -1.39
CA ALA A 70 -0.35 12.88 -2.73
C ALA A 70 -1.89 12.81 -2.79
N MET A 71 -2.49 11.96 -1.96
CA MET A 71 -3.94 11.91 -1.77
C MET A 71 -4.47 13.21 -1.17
N GLN A 72 -3.86 13.67 -0.07
CA GLN A 72 -4.24 14.91 0.61
C GLN A 72 -4.10 16.13 -0.30
N ALA A 73 -3.02 16.20 -1.07
CA ALA A 73 -2.74 17.26 -2.03
C ALA A 73 -3.50 17.13 -3.36
N LYS A 74 -4.34 16.10 -3.51
CA LYS A 74 -5.14 15.79 -4.72
C LYS A 74 -4.32 15.54 -6.00
N TRP A 75 -3.03 15.23 -5.88
CA TRP A 75 -2.16 14.90 -7.03
C TRP A 75 -2.54 13.61 -7.74
N HIS A 76 -3.33 12.75 -7.11
CA HIS A 76 -3.83 11.51 -7.71
C HIS A 76 -4.67 11.73 -8.97
N TYR A 77 -5.25 12.91 -9.18
CA TYR A 77 -5.99 13.24 -10.40
C TYR A 77 -5.07 13.38 -11.63
N ASP A 78 -3.82 13.80 -11.44
CA ASP A 78 -2.85 13.95 -12.53
C ASP A 78 -2.38 12.61 -13.10
N PHE A 79 -2.60 11.51 -12.37
CA PHE A 79 -2.23 10.15 -12.74
C PHE A 79 -3.41 9.34 -13.29
N GLN A 80 -4.50 10.00 -13.68
CA GLN A 80 -5.70 9.37 -14.20
C GLN A 80 -5.94 9.84 -15.64
N ALA A 81 -6.07 8.89 -16.57
CA ALA A 81 -6.57 9.17 -17.90
C ALA A 81 -8.07 9.52 -17.78
N ASN A 82 -8.44 10.73 -18.19
CA ASN A 82 -9.71 11.37 -17.88
C ASN A 82 -10.96 10.50 -18.16
N THR A 83 -11.56 9.92 -17.12
CA THR A 83 -12.97 9.41 -17.14
C THR A 83 -13.49 9.15 -15.72
N ILE A 84 -12.62 8.71 -14.80
CA ILE A 84 -13.01 8.32 -13.44
C ILE A 84 -12.61 9.43 -12.47
N LYS A 85 -13.58 10.17 -11.90
CA LYS A 85 -13.32 11.22 -10.88
C LYS A 85 -13.76 10.84 -9.46
N HIS A 86 -14.56 9.78 -9.33
CA HIS A 86 -15.18 9.38 -8.07
C HIS A 86 -14.32 8.41 -7.24
N ARG A 87 -13.27 7.83 -7.83
CA ARG A 87 -12.36 6.93 -7.15
C ARG A 87 -10.95 7.10 -7.67
N ARG A 88 -10.01 6.59 -6.90
CA ARG A 88 -8.62 6.51 -7.31
C ARG A 88 -8.36 5.27 -8.17
N VAL A 89 -7.49 5.42 -9.16
CA VAL A 89 -7.05 4.34 -10.07
C VAL A 89 -5.84 3.57 -9.52
N LEU A 90 -4.81 4.27 -9.04
CA LEU A 90 -3.58 3.66 -8.50
C LEU A 90 -3.70 3.31 -7.02
N SER A 91 -3.02 2.25 -6.55
CA SER A 91 -2.85 1.95 -5.11
C SER A 91 -2.01 3.01 -4.38
N ILE A 92 -2.04 3.06 -3.03
CA ILE A 92 -1.44 4.20 -2.29
C ILE A 92 0.08 4.18 -2.48
N PRO A 93 0.74 3.02 -2.30
CA PRO A 93 2.16 2.90 -2.58
C PRO A 93 2.51 3.22 -4.03
N ARG A 94 1.69 2.77 -4.99
CA ARG A 94 1.96 3.03 -6.41
C ARG A 94 1.89 4.52 -6.73
N LEU A 95 0.87 5.22 -6.23
CA LEU A 95 0.77 6.67 -6.36
C LEU A 95 1.98 7.36 -5.73
N GLY A 96 2.39 6.95 -4.53
CA GLY A 96 3.56 7.52 -3.86
C GLY A 96 4.85 7.34 -4.66
N ARG A 97 5.03 6.16 -5.29
CA ARG A 97 6.14 5.89 -6.19
C ARG A 97 6.13 6.84 -7.39
N GLU A 98 5.00 6.96 -8.09
CA GLU A 98 4.90 7.82 -9.28
C GLU A 98 5.16 9.29 -8.92
N VAL A 99 4.60 9.77 -7.81
CA VAL A 99 4.82 11.13 -7.30
C VAL A 99 6.30 11.39 -7.03
N ARG A 100 7.02 10.43 -6.44
CA ARG A 100 8.47 10.54 -6.22
C ARG A 100 9.30 10.51 -7.50
N CYS A 101 8.81 9.87 -8.56
CA CYS A 101 9.47 9.85 -9.86
C CYS A 101 9.37 11.20 -10.61
N HIS A 102 8.47 12.11 -10.20
CA HIS A 102 8.29 13.40 -10.87
C HIS A 102 8.73 14.59 -10.00
N ARG A 103 9.66 15.40 -10.50
CA ARG A 103 10.21 16.59 -9.80
C ARG A 103 9.17 17.69 -9.50
N ARG A 104 8.01 17.66 -10.17
CA ARG A 104 6.93 18.66 -9.98
C ARG A 104 6.27 18.56 -8.61
N TYR A 105 6.33 17.39 -7.97
CA TYR A 105 5.69 17.15 -6.68
C TYR A 105 6.71 17.29 -5.56
N ARG A 106 6.70 18.46 -4.90
CA ARG A 106 7.57 18.72 -3.75
C ARG A 106 6.81 18.44 -2.47
N ILE A 107 7.31 17.48 -1.70
CA ILE A 107 6.78 17.12 -0.40
C ILE A 107 7.60 17.84 0.68
N GLN A 108 6.92 18.52 1.59
CA GLN A 108 7.52 19.20 2.72
C GLN A 108 7.57 18.29 3.97
N GLU A 109 8.44 18.62 4.92
CA GLU A 109 8.61 17.86 6.17
C GLU A 109 7.33 17.80 7.01
N SER A 110 6.58 18.91 7.08
CA SER A 110 5.28 18.96 7.77
C SER A 110 4.27 17.94 7.21
N GLN A 111 4.31 17.68 5.91
CA GLN A 111 3.44 16.70 5.25
C GLN A 111 3.87 15.27 5.59
N TYR A 112 5.16 15.01 5.77
CA TYR A 112 5.63 13.72 6.26
C TYR A 112 5.17 13.45 7.69
N HIS A 113 5.23 14.44 8.58
CA HIS A 113 4.73 14.29 9.94
C HIS A 113 3.23 13.92 9.95
N TRP A 114 2.42 14.64 9.18
CA TRP A 114 1.01 14.31 9.02
C TRP A 114 0.81 12.89 8.46
N ALA A 115 1.56 12.50 7.43
CA ALA A 115 1.41 11.19 6.80
C ALA A 115 1.80 10.03 7.72
N MET A 116 2.78 10.23 8.61
CA MET A 116 3.15 9.24 9.63
C MET A 116 2.00 9.01 10.62
N VAL A 117 1.41 10.08 11.14
CA VAL A 117 0.26 10.01 12.06
C VAL A 117 -0.95 9.37 11.37
N GLU A 118 -1.24 9.78 10.14
CA GLU A 118 -2.35 9.22 9.37
C GLU A 118 -2.14 7.75 9.02
N TYR A 119 -0.92 7.36 8.66
CA TYR A 119 -0.57 5.96 8.42
C TYR A 119 -0.79 5.12 9.68
N GLN A 120 -0.33 5.59 10.85
CA GLN A 120 -0.58 4.92 12.13
C GLN A 120 -2.09 4.78 12.40
N ARG A 121 -2.85 5.88 12.26
CA ARG A 121 -4.31 5.86 12.43
C ARG A 121 -4.98 4.83 11.53
N LEU A 122 -4.60 4.79 10.25
CA LEU A 122 -5.13 3.81 9.30
C LEU A 122 -4.76 2.39 9.71
N THR A 123 -3.50 2.11 10.06
CA THR A 123 -3.08 0.76 10.48
C THR A 123 -3.80 0.28 11.75
N HIS A 124 -4.05 1.17 12.71
CA HIS A 124 -4.78 0.81 13.94
C HIS A 124 -6.28 0.64 13.73
N THR A 125 -6.86 1.32 12.74
CA THR A 125 -8.31 1.24 12.44
C THR A 125 -8.63 0.20 11.36
N CYS A 126 -7.64 -0.23 10.57
CA CYS A 126 -7.78 -1.24 9.54
C CYS A 126 -8.27 -2.57 10.15
N GLY A 127 -9.51 -2.95 9.80
CA GLY A 127 -10.13 -4.20 10.24
C GLY A 127 -11.06 -4.08 11.45
N LEU A 128 -11.08 -2.93 12.16
CA LEU A 128 -12.00 -2.70 13.28
C LEU A 128 -13.36 -2.16 12.82
N GLY A 129 -13.42 -1.40 11.72
CA GLY A 129 -14.66 -0.77 11.24
C GLY A 129 -15.60 -1.67 10.42
N GLU A 130 -15.18 -2.88 10.03
CA GLU A 130 -15.99 -3.83 9.25
C GLU A 130 -16.44 -5.08 10.03
N LEU A 131 -16.03 -5.20 11.31
CA LEU A 131 -16.51 -6.23 12.25
C LEU A 131 -17.79 -5.80 12.95
#